data_AF-A0A2V5Z509-F1
#
_entry.id   AF-A0A2V5Z509-F1
#
_cell.length_a   1.000
_cell.length_b   1.000
_cell.length_c   1.000
_cell.angle_alpha   90.00
_cell.angle_beta   90.00
_cell.angle_gamma   90.00
#
_symmetry.space_group_name_H-M   'P 1'
#
loop_
_entity.id
_entity.type
_entity.pdbx_description
1 polymer ?
#
loop_
_entity_poly.entity_id
_entity_poly.type
_entity_poly.pdbx_seq_one_letter_code
_entity_poly.pdbx_strand_id
1 'polypeptide(L)' 'MNKRLAALAEALRERLAVIRDEESRRDEAKHIARLRVVSEKIDRLQESLPPSADPRLKHFLDRKSYDKALEHLEAKP' A
#
# COMPACT_ATOMS: atom_id res chain seq x y z
N MET A 1 -7.09 -3.11 15.72
CA MET A 1 -6.63 -3.38 14.34
C MET A 1 -5.56 -4.48 14.34
N ASN A 2 -5.65 -5.48 13.45
CA ASN A 2 -4.63 -6.53 13.30
C ASN A 2 -3.27 -5.91 12.91
N LYS A 3 -2.17 -6.30 13.55
CA LYS A 3 -0.81 -5.75 13.31
C LYS A 3 -0.41 -5.80 11.82
N ARG A 4 -0.82 -6.84 11.09
CA ARG A 4 -0.55 -6.95 9.65
C ARG A 4 -1.34 -5.94 8.82
N LEU A 5 -2.62 -5.72 9.18
CA LEU A 5 -3.47 -4.73 8.51
C LEU A 5 -2.99 -3.30 8.80
N ALA A 6 -2.49 -3.03 10.01
CA ALA A 6 -1.85 -1.76 10.35
C ALA A 6 -0.60 -1.51 9.50
N ALA A 7 0.30 -2.50 9.40
CA ALA A 7 1.50 -2.41 8.56
C ALA A 7 1.16 -2.23 7.08
N LEU A 8 0.10 -2.87 6.60
CA LEU A 8 -0.39 -2.70 5.24
C LEU A 8 -0.93 -1.27 5.02
N ALA A 9 -1.74 -0.75 5.94
CA ALA A 9 -2.24 0.63 5.87
C ALA A 9 -1.09 1.65 5.85
N GLU A 10 -0.06 1.46 6.67
CA GLU A 10 1.14 2.29 6.67
C GLU A 10 1.89 2.25 5.33
N ALA A 11 2.10 1.07 4.75
CA ALA A 11 2.75 0.92 3.45
C ALA A 11 1.95 1.57 2.31
N LEU A 12 0.61 1.48 2.37
CA LEU A 12 -0.28 2.16 1.41
C LEU A 12 -0.19 3.68 1.54
N ARG A 13 -0.19 4.23 2.76
CA ARG A 13 0.02 5.67 2.99
C ARG A 13 1.38 6.13 2.48
N GLU A 14 2.43 5.37 2.78
CA GLU A 14 3.80 5.63 2.32
C GLU A 14 3.84 5.70 0.80
N ARG A 15 3.21 4.74 0.11
CA ARG A 15 3.14 4.71 -1.35
C ARG A 15 2.47 5.96 -1.92
N LEU A 16 1.32 6.33 -1.38
CA LEU A 16 0.56 7.50 -1.82
C LEU A 16 1.31 8.79 -1.54
N ALA A 17 2.03 8.87 -0.42
CA ALA A 17 2.89 10.00 -0.08
C ALA A 17 4.05 10.14 -1.08
N VAL A 18 4.72 9.04 -1.46
CA VAL A 18 5.78 9.08 -2.47
C VAL A 18 5.23 9.57 -3.82
N ILE A 19 4.04 9.15 -4.25
CA ILE A 19 3.44 9.63 -5.52
C ILE A 19 3.15 11.15 -5.46
N ARG A 20 2.72 11.65 -4.30
CA ARG A 20 2.40 13.07 -4.06
C ARG A 20 3.65 13.94 -3.82
N ASP A 21 4.80 13.33 -3.54
CA ASP A 21 6.09 14.01 -3.33
C ASP A 21 6.65 14.50 -4.68
N GLU A 22 6.15 15.66 -5.13
CA GLU A 22 6.56 16.28 -6.40
C GLU A 22 8.03 16.71 -6.42
N GLU A 23 8.60 17.07 -5.26
CA GLU A 23 10.01 17.45 -5.16
C GLU A 23 10.95 16.28 -5.44
N SER A 24 10.60 15.08 -4.96
CA SER A 24 11.38 13.87 -5.21
C SER A 24 11.42 13.48 -6.69
N ARG A 25 10.50 13.97 -7.54
CA ARG A 25 10.51 13.72 -8.99
C ARG A 25 11.69 14.38 -9.71
N ARG A 26 12.39 15.33 -9.06
CA ARG A 26 13.63 15.92 -9.59
C ARG A 26 14.78 14.91 -9.65
N ASP A 27 14.73 13.86 -8.83
CA ASP A 27 15.61 12.70 -8.88
C ASP A 27 14.78 11.47 -9.21
N GLU A 28 14.50 11.31 -10.50
CA GLU A 28 13.65 10.24 -11.03
C GLU A 28 14.14 8.85 -10.58
N ALA A 29 15.45 8.60 -10.62
CA ALA A 29 16.01 7.31 -10.23
C ALA A 29 15.70 6.98 -8.75
N LYS A 30 15.91 7.94 -7.86
CA LYS A 30 15.57 7.79 -6.43
C LYS A 30 14.08 7.66 -6.21
N HIS A 31 13.25 8.41 -6.94
CA HIS A 31 11.80 8.35 -6.84
C HIS A 31 11.27 6.96 -7.24
N ILE A 32 11.71 6.45 -8.40
CA ILE A 32 11.34 5.11 -8.89
C ILE A 32 11.81 4.02 -7.92
N ALA A 33 13.04 4.14 -7.38
CA ALA A 33 13.55 3.19 -6.38
C ALA A 33 12.67 3.15 -5.13
N ARG A 34 12.23 4.31 -4.62
CA ARG A 34 11.30 4.39 -3.47
C ARG A 34 9.95 3.76 -3.80
N LEU A 35 9.35 4.09 -4.95
CA LEU A 35 8.09 3.48 -5.38
C LEU A 35 8.17 1.97 -5.46
N ARG A 36 9.29 1.44 -5.98
CA ARG A 36 9.55 0.00 -6.07
C ARG A 36 9.65 -0.63 -4.69
N VAL A 37 10.47 -0.09 -3.79
CA VAL A 37 10.63 -0.62 -2.43
C VAL A 37 9.30 -0.71 -1.68
N VAL A 38 8.47 0.33 -1.77
CA VAL A 38 7.17 0.34 -1.10
C VAL A 38 6.19 -0.62 -1.79
N SER A 39 6.22 -0.76 -3.12
CA SER A 39 5.40 -1.75 -3.84
C SER A 39 5.73 -3.17 -3.41
N GLU A 40 7.02 -3.53 -3.37
CA GLU A 40 7.47 -4.86 -2.93
C GLU A 40 7.09 -5.14 -1.47
N LYS A 41 7.12 -4.12 -0.60
CA LYS A 41 6.64 -4.22 0.79
C LYS A 41 5.14 -4.51 0.84
N ILE A 42 4.32 -3.85 0.01
CA ILE A 42 2.88 -4.10 -0.09
C ILE A 42 2.62 -5.52 -0.58
N ASP A 43 3.33 -5.98 -1.63
CA ASP A 43 3.16 -7.32 -2.20
C ASP A 43 3.44 -8.40 -1.15
N ARG A 44 4.54 -8.30 -0.39
CA ARG A 44 4.85 -9.23 0.73
C ARG A 44 3.79 -9.22 1.83
N LEU A 45 3.26 -8.03 2.16
CA LEU A 45 2.20 -7.91 3.16
C LEU A 45 0.90 -8.54 2.67
N GLN A 46 0.57 -8.37 1.39
CA GLN A 46 -0.58 -8.97 0.73
C GLN A 46 -0.49 -10.51 0.71
N GLU A 47 0.66 -11.07 0.37
CA GLU A 47 0.90 -12.53 0.41
C GLU A 47 0.76 -13.09 1.83
N SER A 48 1.09 -12.30 2.85
CA SER A 48 0.97 -12.70 4.25
C SER A 48 -0.46 -12.58 4.83
N LEU A 49 -1.42 -12.11 4.03
CA LEU A 49 -2.82 -11.98 4.45
C LEU A 49 -3.44 -13.36 4.67
N PRO A 50 -4.22 -13.54 5.75
CA PRO A 50 -4.90 -14.81 5.99
C PRO A 50 -5.93 -15.09 4.87
N PRO A 51 -6.27 -16.36 4.61
CA PRO A 51 -7.34 -16.72 3.68
C PRO A 51 -8.69 -16.08 4.02
N SER A 52 -8.94 -15.81 5.31
CA SER A 52 -10.12 -15.13 5.83
C SER A 52 -10.07 -13.60 5.70
N ALA A 53 -9.05 -13.04 5.05
CA ALA A 53 -8.98 -11.61 4.77
C ALA A 53 -10.14 -11.19 3.84
N ASP A 54 -10.61 -9.96 4.03
CA ASP A 54 -11.73 -9.39 3.30
C ASP A 54 -11.51 -9.49 1.77
N PRO A 55 -12.40 -10.16 1.01
CA PRO A 55 -12.25 -10.31 -0.44
C PRO A 55 -12.17 -8.97 -1.18
N ARG A 56 -12.85 -7.93 -0.68
CA ARG A 56 -12.82 -6.59 -1.29
C ARG A 56 -11.44 -5.94 -1.13
N LEU A 57 -10.81 -6.12 0.03
CA LEU A 57 -9.44 -5.66 0.26
C LEU A 57 -8.47 -6.37 -0.70
N LYS A 58 -8.58 -7.71 -0.82
CA LYS A 58 -7.74 -8.48 -1.76
C LYS A 58 -7.91 -8.00 -3.19
N HIS A 59 -9.15 -7.77 -3.62
CA HIS A 59 -9.45 -7.24 -4.96
C HIS A 59 -8.78 -5.88 -5.22
N PHE A 60 -8.83 -4.94 -4.28
CA PHE A 60 -8.17 -3.64 -4.45
C PHE A 60 -6.65 -3.77 -4.55
N LEU A 61 -6.05 -4.64 -3.74
CA LEU A 61 -4.61 -4.89 -3.76
C LEU A 61 -4.16 -5.56 -5.08
N ASP A 62 -4.90 -6.58 -5.56
CA ASP A 62 -4.64 -7.25 -6.86
C ASP A 62 -4.71 -6.27 -8.04
N ARG A 63 -5.63 -5.30 -7.98
CA ARG A 63 -5.80 -4.25 -8.99
C ARG A 63 -4.85 -3.06 -8.79
N LYS A 64 -3.99 -3.10 -7.77
CA LYS A 64 -3.09 -2.00 -7.36
C LYS A 64 -3.82 -0.68 -7.09
N SER A 65 -5.10 -0.74 -6.70
CA SER A 65 -5.89 0.43 -6.28
C SER A 65 -5.61 0.71 -4.81
N TYR A 66 -4.42 1.22 -4.54
CA TYR A 66 -3.90 1.43 -3.19
C TYR A 66 -4.65 2.51 -2.41
N ASP A 67 -5.21 3.50 -3.11
CA ASP A 67 -6.13 4.49 -2.58
C ASP A 67 -7.40 3.83 -2.01
N LYS A 68 -8.04 2.95 -2.78
CA LYS A 68 -9.25 2.23 -2.34
C LYS A 68 -8.95 1.18 -1.27
N ALA A 69 -7.81 0.52 -1.36
CA ALA A 69 -7.35 -0.39 -0.32
C ALA A 69 -7.15 0.34 1.02
N LEU A 70 -6.56 1.53 0.99
CA LEU A 70 -6.35 2.34 2.19
C LEU A 70 -7.68 2.84 2.76
N GLU A 71 -8.55 3.41 1.91
CA GLU A 71 -9.89 3.85 2.29
C GLU A 71 -10.68 2.72 2.96
N HIS A 72 -10.62 1.50 2.41
CA HIS A 72 -11.28 0.32 2.97
C HIS A 72 -10.72 -0.13 4.33
N LEU A 73 -9.43 0.08 4.57
CA LEU A 73 -8.79 -0.23 5.85
C LEU A 73 -9.09 0.82 6.92
N GLU A 74 -9.19 2.09 6.54
CA GLU A 74 -9.42 3.22 7.45
C GLU A 74 -10.90 3.49 7.73
N ALA A 75 -11.80 3.12 6.82
CA ALA A 75 -13.25 3.27 7.00
C ALA A 75 -13.85 2.26 8.01
N LYS A 76 -13.05 1.30 8.51
CA LYS A 76 -13.49 0.35 9.53
C LYS A 76 -13.18 0.91 10.93
N PRO A 77 -14.19 1.18 11.77
CA PRO A 77 -14.00 1.61 13.16
C PRO A 77 -13.37 0.53 14.04
#